data_AF-A0A2J7VRG7-F1
#
_entry.id   AF-A0A2J7VRG7-F1
#
_cell.length_a   1.000
_cell.length_b   1.000
_cell.length_c   1.000
_cell.angle_alpha   90.00
_cell.angle_beta   90.00
_cell.angle_gamma   90.00
#
_symmetry.space_group_name_H-M   'P 1'
#
loop_
_entity.id
_entity.type
_entity.pdbx_description
1 polymer ?
#
loop_
_entity_poly.entity_id
_entity_poly.type
_entity_poly.pdbx_seq_one_letter_code
_entity_poly.pdbx_strand_id
1 'polypeptide(L)'
;MRDEFAARVRNSGLSVNGFITRAVFAGEAPRARPKPRLDGATAATLLAQAAAIADRLAAMPDDTPTREETLRACREELLLIRTFLMQLAGREP
;
A
#
# COMPACT_ATOMS: atom_id res chain seq x y z
N MET A 1 -3.35 35.18 21.61
CA MET A 1 -2.58 34.08 20.99
C MET A 1 -3.36 33.32 19.90
N ARG A 2 -4.53 32.74 20.18
CA ARG A 2 -5.28 31.95 19.17
C ARG A 2 -5.75 32.78 17.97
N ASP A 3 -6.20 34.01 18.20
CA ASP A 3 -6.69 34.89 17.11
C ASP A 3 -5.57 35.37 16.20
N GLU A 4 -4.42 35.69 16.79
CA GLU A 4 -3.21 36.07 16.05
C GLU A 4 -2.69 34.91 15.19
N PHE A 5 -2.66 33.69 15.75
CA PHE A 5 -2.31 32.49 14.99
C PHE A 5 -3.27 32.29 13.80
N ALA A 6 -4.57 32.40 14.03
CA ALA A 6 -5.57 32.26 12.97
C ALA A 6 -5.43 33.34 11.88
N ALA A 7 -5.13 34.58 12.25
CA ALA A 7 -4.86 35.65 11.30
C ALA A 7 -3.61 35.36 10.45
N ARG A 8 -2.53 34.88 11.06
CA ARG A 8 -1.29 34.53 10.36
C ARG A 8 -1.47 33.34 9.40
N VAL A 9 -2.24 32.33 9.79
CA VAL A 9 -2.60 31.20 8.90
C VAL A 9 -3.39 31.70 7.69
N ARG A 10 -4.45 32.51 7.91
CA ARG A 10 -5.25 33.07 6.79
C ARG A 10 -4.40 33.89 5.83
N ASN A 11 -3.55 34.78 6.36
CA ASN A 11 -2.69 35.63 5.55
C ASN A 11 -1.61 34.86 4.79
N SER A 12 -1.25 33.66 5.25
CA SER A 12 -0.25 32.81 4.57
C SER A 12 -0.78 32.08 3.34
N GLY A 13 -2.11 31.94 3.20
CA GLY A 13 -2.74 31.13 2.15
C GLY A 13 -2.49 29.62 2.28
N LEU A 14 -1.83 29.17 3.35
CA LEU A 14 -1.55 27.76 3.61
C LEU A 14 -2.64 27.14 4.49
N SER A 15 -2.79 25.81 4.39
CA SER A 15 -3.48 25.07 5.45
C SER A 15 -2.72 25.22 6.77
N VAL A 16 -3.40 25.07 7.90
CA VAL A 16 -2.78 25.15 9.25
C VAL A 16 -1.51 24.28 9.33
N ASN A 17 -1.58 23.05 8.81
CA ASN A 17 -0.44 22.13 8.81
C ASN A 17 0.70 22.63 7.90
N GLY A 18 0.38 23.19 6.73
CA GLY A 18 1.38 23.80 5.85
C GLY A 18 2.07 25.01 6.47
N PHE A 19 1.31 25.85 7.20
CA PHE A 19 1.84 26.99 7.92
C PHE A 19 2.80 26.57 9.04
N ILE A 20 2.42 25.59 9.86
CA ILE A 20 3.29 25.02 10.92
C ILE A 20 4.55 24.42 10.31
N THR A 21 4.39 23.58 9.28
CA THR A 21 5.51 22.90 8.62
C THR A 21 6.52 23.91 8.08
N ARG A 22 6.05 24.94 7.35
CA ARG A 22 6.91 26.00 6.83
C ARG A 22 7.64 26.77 7.95
N ALA A 23 6.95 27.05 9.05
CA ALA A 23 7.53 27.76 10.19
C ALA A 23 8.60 26.94 10.93
N VAL A 24 8.43 25.62 11.03
CA VAL A 24 9.37 24.72 11.72
C VAL A 24 10.59 24.39 10.85
N PHE A 25 10.40 24.19 9.54
CA PHE A 25 11.47 23.74 8.64
C PHE A 25 12.19 24.88 7.90
N ALA A 26 11.91 26.15 8.22
CA ALA A 26 12.57 27.33 7.66
C ALA A 26 12.65 27.38 6.11
N GLY A 27 11.70 26.77 5.40
CA GLY A 27 11.77 26.58 3.95
C GLY A 27 10.68 25.65 3.40
N GLU A 28 10.79 25.28 2.11
CA GLU A 28 9.91 24.27 1.50
C GLU A 28 9.92 23.00 2.35
N ALA A 29 8.74 22.59 2.81
CA ALA A 29 8.56 21.32 3.51
C ALA A 29 9.20 20.19 2.69
N PRO A 30 9.82 19.18 3.32
CA PRO A 30 10.23 17.98 2.61
C PRO A 30 9.02 17.48 1.83
N ARG A 31 9.06 17.54 0.50
CA ARG A 31 7.99 17.02 -0.34
C ARG A 31 7.82 15.57 0.05
N ALA A 32 6.71 15.25 0.72
CA ALA A 32 6.37 13.87 1.04
C ALA A 32 6.45 13.11 -0.28
N ARG A 33 7.37 12.14 -0.37
CA ARG A 33 7.51 11.32 -1.58
C ARG A 33 6.12 10.74 -1.87
N PRO A 34 5.57 10.93 -3.07
CA PRO A 34 4.33 10.29 -3.44
C PRO A 34 4.45 8.80 -3.15
N LYS A 35 3.52 8.25 -2.34
CA LYS A 35 3.44 6.81 -2.22
C LYS A 35 3.20 6.23 -3.61
N PRO A 36 3.92 5.17 -4.01
CA PRO A 36 3.59 4.44 -5.23
C PRO A 36 2.11 4.04 -5.14
N ARG A 37 1.32 4.47 -6.13
CA ARG A 37 -0.07 4.07 -6.23
C ARG A 37 -0.11 2.79 -7.07
N LEU A 38 -0.70 1.73 -6.53
CA LEU A 38 -1.06 0.57 -7.32
C LEU A 38 -2.07 1.04 -8.37
N ASP A 39 -1.76 0.89 -9.66
CA ASP A 39 -2.75 1.19 -10.69
C ASP A 39 -3.86 0.14 -10.68
N GLY A 40 -5.03 0.51 -11.25
CA GLY A 40 -6.20 -0.36 -11.23
C GLY A 40 -6.04 -1.67 -12.01
N ALA A 41 -5.21 -1.69 -13.06
CA ALA A 41 -4.97 -2.90 -13.86
C ALA A 41 -4.09 -3.90 -13.10
N THR A 42 -3.08 -3.40 -12.40
CA THR A 42 -2.25 -4.20 -11.49
C THR A 42 -3.10 -4.74 -10.34
N ALA A 43 -3.97 -3.92 -9.74
CA ALA A 43 -4.90 -4.37 -8.71
C ALA A 43 -5.84 -5.49 -9.21
N ALA A 44 -6.41 -5.33 -10.41
CA ALA A 44 -7.28 -6.35 -11.01
C ALA A 44 -6.54 -7.66 -11.29
N THR A 45 -5.29 -7.59 -11.76
CA THR A 45 -4.44 -8.76 -12.00
C THR A 45 -4.19 -9.53 -10.71
N LEU A 46 -3.81 -8.83 -9.64
CA LEU A 46 -3.57 -9.45 -8.34
C LEU A 46 -4.83 -10.09 -7.76
N LEU A 47 -5.99 -9.44 -7.91
CA LEU A 47 -7.28 -10.00 -7.50
C LEU A 47 -7.64 -11.26 -8.30
N ALA A 48 -7.41 -11.27 -9.61
CA ALA A 48 -7.66 -12.44 -10.45
C ALA A 48 -6.74 -13.63 -10.06
N GLN A 49 -5.46 -13.36 -9.78
CA GLN A 49 -4.53 -14.38 -9.30
C GLN A 49 -4.95 -14.94 -7.93
N ALA A 50 -5.36 -14.08 -7.00
CA ALA A 50 -5.87 -14.52 -5.70
C ALA A 50 -7.14 -15.36 -5.81
N ALA A 51 -8.07 -14.99 -6.71
CA ALA A 51 -9.28 -15.77 -6.97
C ALA A 51 -8.94 -17.17 -7.55
N ALA A 52 -8.03 -17.25 -8.51
CA ALA A 52 -7.59 -18.53 -9.07
C ALA A 52 -6.91 -19.44 -8.04
N ILE A 53 -6.22 -18.87 -7.04
CA ILE A 53 -5.69 -19.63 -5.89
C ILE A 53 -6.84 -20.14 -5.03
N ALA A 54 -7.81 -19.28 -4.70
CA ALA A 54 -8.98 -19.66 -3.90
C ALA A 54 -9.81 -20.78 -4.55
N ASP A 55 -10.03 -20.71 -5.87
CA ASP A 55 -10.75 -21.74 -6.62
C ASP A 55 -10.03 -23.09 -6.60
N ARG A 56 -8.70 -23.09 -6.76
CA ARG A 56 -7.89 -24.32 -6.65
C ARG A 56 -7.93 -24.94 -5.26
N LEU A 57 -7.88 -24.11 -4.21
CA LEU A 57 -8.01 -24.57 -2.83
C LEU A 57 -9.41 -25.13 -2.54
N ALA A 58 -10.46 -24.54 -3.12
CA ALA A 58 -11.84 -24.98 -2.96
C ALA A 58 -12.16 -26.28 -3.72
N ALA A 59 -11.55 -26.46 -4.90
CA ALA A 59 -11.71 -27.66 -5.73
C ALA A 59 -10.79 -28.83 -5.32
N MET A 60 -10.00 -28.65 -4.26
CA MET A 60 -8.98 -29.60 -3.85
C MET A 60 -9.60 -30.89 -3.29
N PRO A 61 -9.28 -32.07 -3.86
CA PRO A 61 -9.74 -33.35 -3.32
C PRO A 61 -9.04 -33.66 -1.99
N ASP A 62 -9.72 -34.39 -1.12
CA ASP A 62 -9.23 -34.81 0.20
C ASP A 62 -8.22 -35.98 0.11
N ASP A 63 -7.32 -35.92 -0.88
CA ASP A 63 -6.23 -36.87 -1.06
C ASP A 63 -4.91 -36.25 -0.55
N THR A 64 -4.36 -36.83 0.52
CA THR A 64 -3.26 -36.25 1.31
C THR A 64 -2.02 -35.81 0.50
N PRO A 65 -1.42 -36.64 -0.39
CA PRO A 65 -0.24 -36.24 -1.15
C PRO A 65 -0.53 -35.13 -2.17
N THR A 66 -1.61 -35.24 -2.94
CA THR A 66 -2.01 -34.22 -3.93
C THR A 66 -2.42 -32.91 -3.26
N ARG A 67 -3.01 -32.99 -2.06
CA ARG A 67 -3.38 -31.85 -1.23
C ARG A 67 -2.15 -31.06 -0.77
N GLU A 68 -1.15 -31.71 -0.21
CA GLU A 68 0.07 -31.03 0.28
C GLU A 68 0.86 -30.38 -0.87
N GLU A 69 0.92 -31.02 -2.03
CA GLU A 69 1.55 -30.45 -3.23
C GLU A 69 0.80 -29.21 -3.73
N THR A 70 -0.52 -29.30 -3.84
CA THR A 70 -1.39 -28.17 -4.25
C THR A 70 -1.28 -27.00 -3.26
N LEU A 71 -1.27 -27.29 -1.95
CA LEU A 71 -1.06 -26.28 -0.90
C LEU A 71 0.31 -25.62 -1.00
N ARG A 72 1.37 -26.38 -1.29
CA ARG A 72 2.72 -25.84 -1.47
C ARG A 72 2.75 -24.88 -2.66
N ALA A 73 2.23 -25.30 -3.82
CA ALA A 73 2.17 -24.45 -5.01
C ALA A 73 1.39 -23.15 -4.76
N CYS A 74 0.23 -23.23 -4.11
CA CYS A 74 -0.56 -22.05 -3.76
C CYS A 74 0.19 -21.10 -2.81
N ARG A 75 0.95 -21.63 -1.83
CA ARG A 75 1.77 -20.81 -0.92
C ARG A 75 2.91 -20.10 -1.65
N GLU A 76 3.56 -20.76 -2.59
CA GLU A 76 4.63 -20.16 -3.40
C GLU A 76 4.10 -18.99 -4.24
N GLU A 77 2.94 -19.15 -4.87
CA GLU A 77 2.29 -18.07 -5.62
C GLU A 77 1.88 -16.90 -4.71
N LEU A 78 1.34 -17.16 -3.52
CA LEU A 78 1.02 -16.12 -2.54
C LEU A 78 2.26 -15.38 -2.05
N LEU A 79 3.39 -16.07 -1.86
CA LEU A 79 4.66 -15.45 -1.50
C LEU A 79 5.19 -14.54 -2.59
N LEU A 80 5.05 -14.94 -3.86
CA LEU A 80 5.40 -14.11 -5.01
C LEU A 80 4.54 -12.83 -5.06
N ILE A 81 3.23 -12.98 -4.94
CA ILE A 81 2.27 -11.85 -4.87
C ILE A 81 2.63 -10.90 -3.72
N ARG A 82 2.88 -11.44 -2.53
CA ARG A 82 3.30 -10.67 -1.35
C ARG A 82 4.59 -9.89 -1.61
N THR A 83 5.59 -10.53 -2.24
CA THR A 83 6.88 -9.90 -2.56
C THR A 83 6.69 -8.67 -3.45
N PHE A 84 5.93 -8.80 -4.53
CA PHE A 84 5.65 -7.67 -5.43
C PHE A 84 4.85 -6.55 -4.75
N LEU A 85 3.89 -6.91 -3.90
CA LEU A 85 3.14 -5.93 -3.10
C LEU A 85 4.04 -5.18 -2.10
N MET A 86 5.02 -5.87 -1.48
CA MET A 86 5.97 -5.25 -0.56
C MET A 86 6.93 -4.32 -1.28
N GLN A 87 7.45 -4.73 -2.44
CA GLN A 87 8.27 -3.87 -3.31
C GLN A 87 7.51 -2.61 -3.73
N LEU A 88 6.26 -2.75 -4.15
CA LEU A 88 5.41 -1.62 -4.53
C LEU A 88 5.07 -0.70 -3.34
N ALA A 89 4.93 -1.27 -2.14
CA ALA A 89 4.77 -0.50 -0.91
C ALA A 89 6.07 0.17 -0.43
N GLY A 90 7.21 -0.08 -1.08
CA GLY A 90 8.53 0.38 -0.67
C GLY A 90 9.02 -0.26 0.64
N ARG A 91 8.63 -1.52 0.89
CA ARG A 91 8.99 -2.33 2.06
C ARG A 91 9.85 -3.52 1.65
N GLU A 92 10.70 -3.99 2.57
CA GLU A 92 11.43 -5.26 2.39
C GLU A 92 10.49 -6.46 2.47
N PRO A 93 10.65 -7.49 1.61
CA PRO A 93 9.76 -8.66 1.51
C PRO A 93 9.83 -9.65 2.69
#